data_AF-A0A226DUZ1-F1
#
_entry.id   AF-A0A226DUZ1-F1
#
_cell.length_a   1.000
_cell.length_b   1.000
_cell.length_c   1.000
_cell.angle_alpha   90.00
_cell.angle_beta   90.00
_cell.angle_gamma   90.00
#
_symmetry.space_group_name_H-M   'P 1'
#
loop_
_entity.id
_entity.type
_entity.pdbx_description
1 polymer ?
#
loop_
_entity_poly.entity_id
_entity_poly.type
_entity_poly.pdbx_seq_one_letter_code
_entity_poly.pdbx_strand_id
1 'polypeptide(L)'
;MEKLQFFATLAICTFFLAAIQTASGQQAQFLSFWNTASCFGTAFANTTNSTTSITVPVNSTTLSYRANGLWEIQFCNTSTSCHTRFIQAGNGATCITDLVRVNYTRIHVHRYGDLDQNEARITFFERTLFTGPSYSATFGTPLDTTARLAGSYFFTGVNSWQHKPGQNSVGGVCLNSSVEVNQRGYGFTYSLGINAQVGWVRHGCNTTQPPLTTSTLRTTQRPTTTLRPTPTTPTNNTVRTTQTNGAGKLDNFAVMSLILMFMAMSFR
;
A
#
# COMPACT_ATOMS: atom_id res chain seq x y z
N MET A 1 15.80 39.73 -33.47
CA MET A 1 16.68 38.71 -32.84
C MET A 1 16.25 38.38 -31.41
N GLU A 2 15.83 39.35 -30.60
CA GLU A 2 15.45 39.13 -29.18
C GLU A 2 14.26 38.18 -28.94
N LYS A 3 13.24 38.18 -29.82
CA LYS A 3 12.08 37.28 -29.67
C LYS A 3 12.45 35.79 -29.76
N LEU A 4 13.49 35.44 -30.55
CA LEU A 4 13.92 34.04 -30.73
C LEU A 4 14.66 33.51 -29.49
N GLN A 5 15.42 34.38 -28.79
CA GLN A 5 16.09 34.02 -27.53
C GLN A 5 15.10 33.78 -26.39
N PHE A 6 14.00 34.53 -26.35
CA PHE A 6 12.97 34.38 -25.33
C PHE A 6 12.24 33.03 -25.44
N PHE A 7 11.85 32.61 -26.66
CA PHE A 7 11.21 31.29 -26.87
C PHE A 7 12.15 30.12 -26.62
N ALA A 8 13.43 30.24 -27.00
CA ALA A 8 14.43 29.21 -26.74
C ALA A 8 14.66 29.01 -25.23
N THR A 9 14.70 30.10 -24.46
CA THR A 9 14.91 30.04 -23.01
C THR A 9 13.71 29.44 -22.29
N LEU A 10 12.48 29.79 -22.70
CA LEU A 10 11.25 29.21 -22.13
C LEU A 10 11.15 27.69 -22.40
N ALA A 11 11.50 27.25 -23.62
CA ALA A 11 11.49 25.85 -24.00
C ALA A 11 12.56 25.01 -23.27
N ILE A 12 13.73 25.58 -23.02
CA ILE A 12 14.79 24.92 -22.23
C ILE A 12 14.34 24.81 -20.76
N CYS A 13 13.75 25.86 -20.18
CA CYS A 13 13.23 25.82 -18.81
C CYS A 13 12.11 24.79 -18.64
N THR A 14 11.16 24.66 -19.58
CA THR A 14 10.11 23.64 -19.51
C THR A 14 10.66 22.22 -19.67
N PHE A 15 11.67 22.01 -20.51
CA PHE A 15 12.38 20.72 -20.59
C PHE A 15 13.12 20.38 -19.29
N PHE A 16 13.78 21.35 -18.64
CA PHE A 16 14.42 21.13 -17.34
C PHE A 16 13.41 20.86 -16.22
N LEU A 17 12.29 21.61 -16.18
CA LEU A 17 11.21 21.36 -15.21
C LEU A 17 10.53 20.00 -15.41
N ALA A 18 10.38 19.54 -16.65
CA ALA A 18 9.90 18.18 -16.95
C ALA A 18 10.94 17.10 -16.58
N ALA A 19 12.23 17.37 -16.76
CA ALA A 19 13.30 16.43 -16.41
C ALA A 19 13.51 16.30 -14.89
N ILE A 20 13.29 17.36 -14.11
CA ILE A 20 13.42 17.35 -12.64
C ILE A 20 12.34 16.50 -11.95
N GLN A 21 11.23 16.16 -12.63
CA GLN A 21 10.21 15.26 -12.08
C GLN A 21 10.68 13.80 -11.91
N THR A 22 11.86 13.43 -12.41
CA THR A 22 12.38 12.06 -12.28
C THR A 22 13.07 11.77 -10.94
N ALA A 23 13.32 12.77 -10.10
CA ALA A 23 14.00 12.59 -8.80
C ALA A 23 13.10 12.76 -7.57
N SER A 24 11.92 13.38 -7.70
CA SER A 24 10.99 13.60 -6.57
C SER A 24 10.03 12.44 -6.30
N GLY A 25 10.09 11.39 -7.11
CA GLY A 25 9.17 10.25 -7.07
C GLY A 25 9.70 9.01 -6.35
N GLN A 26 10.85 9.03 -5.67
CA GLN A 26 11.34 7.88 -4.90
C GLN A 26 11.40 8.23 -3.42
N GLN A 27 10.67 7.46 -2.61
CA GLN A 27 10.78 7.55 -1.16
C GLN A 27 11.38 6.26 -0.62
N ALA A 28 12.50 6.39 0.09
CA ALA A 28 13.14 5.29 0.79
C ALA A 28 12.13 4.54 1.68
N GLN A 29 12.15 3.21 1.62
CA GLN A 29 11.36 2.38 2.52
C GLN A 29 11.78 2.62 3.98
N PHE A 30 10.78 2.71 4.86
CA PHE A 30 11.00 2.79 6.29
C PHE A 30 9.85 2.13 7.05
N LEU A 31 10.16 1.74 8.28
CA LEU A 31 9.19 1.27 9.25
C LEU A 31 9.53 1.86 10.61
N SER A 32 8.57 2.59 11.17
CA SER A 32 8.73 3.28 12.46
C SER A 32 7.68 2.81 13.45
N PHE A 33 8.05 2.75 14.73
CA PHE A 33 7.22 2.27 15.83
C PHE A 33 7.15 3.28 16.99
N TRP A 34 5.96 3.41 17.56
CA TRP A 34 5.64 4.25 18.70
C TRP A 34 4.94 3.42 19.77
N ASN A 35 5.15 3.77 21.04
CA ASN A 35 4.45 3.20 22.19
C ASN A 35 3.25 4.06 22.61
N THR A 36 2.82 4.96 21.73
CA THR A 36 1.65 5.84 21.89
C THR A 36 0.68 5.58 20.75
N ALA A 37 -0.62 5.73 20.99
CA ALA A 37 -1.69 5.32 20.07
C ALA A 37 -1.79 6.08 18.73
N SER A 38 -0.93 7.06 18.44
CA SER A 38 -1.13 8.04 17.36
C SER A 38 0.08 8.33 16.46
N CYS A 39 1.15 7.54 16.55
CA CYS A 39 2.39 7.73 15.79
C CYS A 39 2.91 9.18 15.82
N PHE A 40 2.73 9.87 16.96
CA PHE A 40 3.20 11.23 17.18
C PHE A 40 4.39 11.23 18.13
N GLY A 41 5.21 12.28 18.01
CA GLY A 41 6.44 12.39 18.77
C GLY A 41 7.52 11.43 18.30
N THR A 42 8.47 11.17 19.18
CA THR A 42 9.65 10.36 18.88
C THR A 42 9.30 8.89 18.81
N ALA A 43 9.55 8.26 17.65
CA ALA A 43 9.47 6.81 17.51
C ALA A 43 10.51 6.15 18.43
N PHE A 44 10.13 5.10 19.16
CA PHE A 44 11.10 4.35 19.97
C PHE A 44 11.98 3.45 19.10
N ALA A 45 11.53 3.14 17.87
CA ALA A 45 12.30 2.42 16.88
C ALA A 45 11.98 2.93 15.48
N ASN A 46 13.01 3.02 14.65
CA ASN A 46 12.89 3.32 13.22
C ASN A 46 13.92 2.48 12.47
N THR A 47 13.51 1.86 11.36
CA THR A 47 14.41 1.07 10.54
C THR A 47 14.11 1.24 9.07
N THR A 48 15.18 1.21 8.27
CA THR A 48 15.12 1.11 6.81
C THR A 48 15.50 -0.29 6.34
N ASN A 49 15.97 -1.19 7.21
CA ASN A 49 16.42 -2.55 6.87
C ASN A 49 15.68 -3.62 7.68
N SER A 50 15.75 -4.87 7.20
CA SER A 50 15.31 -6.05 7.96
C SER A 50 16.11 -6.20 9.25
N THR A 51 15.44 -6.56 10.35
CA THR A 51 16.08 -6.78 11.65
C THR A 51 15.22 -7.68 12.54
N THR A 52 15.86 -8.44 13.44
CA THR A 52 15.19 -9.32 14.42
C THR A 52 15.34 -8.83 15.86
N SER A 53 15.73 -7.57 16.07
CA SER A 53 16.18 -7.10 17.37
C SER A 53 15.51 -5.81 17.85
N ILE A 54 14.33 -5.45 17.34
CA ILE A 54 13.60 -4.28 17.86
C ILE A 54 12.97 -4.66 19.20
N THR A 55 13.46 -4.05 20.29
CA THR A 55 12.93 -4.27 21.64
C THR A 55 11.64 -3.48 21.84
N VAL A 56 10.60 -4.16 22.33
CA VAL A 56 9.35 -3.51 22.74
C VAL A 56 9.57 -2.85 24.10
N PRO A 57 9.25 -1.56 24.28
CA PRO A 57 9.39 -0.90 25.57
C PRO A 57 8.57 -1.61 26.65
N VAL A 58 9.13 -1.76 27.85
CA VAL A 58 8.44 -2.41 28.98
C VAL A 58 7.13 -1.70 29.30
N ASN A 59 6.11 -2.47 29.71
CA ASN A 59 4.77 -1.98 30.04
C ASN A 59 4.02 -1.30 28.87
N SER A 60 4.46 -1.49 27.62
CA SER A 60 3.70 -1.04 26.45
C SER A 60 2.41 -1.87 26.33
N THR A 61 1.26 -1.22 26.45
CA THR A 61 -0.06 -1.84 26.20
C THR A 61 -0.51 -1.65 24.76
N THR A 62 0.07 -0.68 24.07
CA THR A 62 -0.27 -0.27 22.70
C THR A 62 1.00 -0.04 21.92
N LEU A 63 0.95 -0.44 20.65
CA LEU A 63 2.03 -0.21 19.71
C LEU A 63 1.44 0.33 18.42
N SER A 64 1.95 1.47 17.99
CA SER A 64 1.56 2.11 16.75
C SER A 64 2.72 2.11 15.78
N TYR A 65 2.43 2.01 14.48
CA TYR A 65 3.46 1.96 13.46
C TYR A 65 3.03 2.65 12.16
N ARG A 66 4.03 3.09 11.40
CA ARG A 66 3.90 3.60 10.05
C ARG A 66 4.92 2.91 9.17
N ALA A 67 4.45 2.44 8.02
CA ALA A 67 5.27 1.82 7.01
C ALA A 67 5.23 2.65 5.72
N ASN A 68 6.40 2.88 5.14
CA ASN A 68 6.54 3.20 3.72
C ASN A 68 7.23 2.03 3.04
N GLY A 69 6.61 1.46 2.02
CA GLY A 69 7.03 0.23 1.36
C GLY A 69 6.30 -1.02 1.83
N LEU A 70 6.92 -2.17 1.63
CA LEU A 70 6.33 -3.49 1.87
C LEU A 70 7.16 -4.26 2.89
N TRP A 71 6.55 -4.53 4.04
CA TRP A 71 7.20 -5.08 5.21
C TRP A 71 6.46 -6.30 5.72
N GLU A 72 7.20 -7.29 6.20
CA GLU A 72 6.69 -8.27 7.13
C GLU A 72 7.01 -7.81 8.56
N ILE A 73 6.04 -7.92 9.45
CA ILE A 73 6.17 -7.62 10.88
C ILE A 73 5.79 -8.87 11.66
N GLN A 74 6.66 -9.27 12.58
CA GLN A 74 6.45 -10.39 13.50
C GLN A 74 6.60 -9.92 14.95
N PHE A 75 5.61 -10.23 15.78
CA PHE A 75 5.67 -10.01 17.22
C PHE A 75 6.13 -11.28 17.95
N CYS A 76 7.15 -11.13 18.79
CA CYS A 76 7.87 -12.24 19.38
C CYS A 76 8.05 -12.07 20.90
N ASN A 77 7.97 -13.19 21.63
CA ASN A 77 8.22 -13.23 23.07
C ASN A 77 9.71 -13.38 23.37
N THR A 78 10.47 -13.96 22.43
CA THR A 78 11.92 -14.16 22.50
C THR A 78 12.55 -13.89 21.13
N SER A 79 13.87 -14.08 20.99
CA SER A 79 14.56 -13.97 19.69
C SER A 79 14.17 -15.03 18.66
N THR A 80 13.46 -16.09 19.05
CA THR A 80 13.14 -17.23 18.20
C THR A 80 11.66 -17.62 18.22
N SER A 81 10.90 -17.17 19.22
CA SER A 81 9.48 -17.51 19.38
C SER A 81 8.60 -16.33 19.01
N CYS A 82 7.99 -16.42 17.82
CA CYS A 82 7.10 -15.41 17.28
C CYS A 82 5.67 -15.97 17.13
N HIS A 83 4.68 -15.16 17.48
CA HIS A 83 3.28 -15.60 17.54
C HIS A 83 2.39 -14.97 16.48
N THR A 84 2.65 -13.71 16.15
CA THR A 84 1.84 -12.94 15.22
C THR A 84 2.72 -12.48 14.09
N ARG A 85 2.32 -12.78 12.85
CA ARG A 85 3.00 -12.38 11.61
C ARG A 85 1.98 -11.76 10.67
N PHE A 86 2.31 -10.63 10.08
CA PHE A 86 1.48 -9.99 9.06
C PHE A 86 2.33 -9.18 8.08
N ILE A 87 1.74 -8.90 6.92
CA ILE A 87 2.33 -8.09 5.88
C ILE A 87 1.74 -6.69 5.98
N GLN A 88 2.60 -5.70 6.12
CA GLN A 88 2.25 -4.29 6.14
C GLN A 88 2.78 -3.60 4.89
N ALA A 89 1.87 -3.13 4.04
CA ALA A 89 2.19 -2.21 2.97
C ALA A 89 1.75 -0.79 3.35
N GLY A 90 2.50 0.23 2.94
CA GLY A 90 2.11 1.60 3.21
C GLY A 90 2.93 2.62 2.44
N ASN A 91 2.54 3.88 2.60
CA ASN A 91 3.14 5.05 1.96
C ASN A 91 3.64 6.07 2.98
N GLY A 92 3.79 5.66 4.24
CA GLY A 92 4.18 6.52 5.35
C GLY A 92 3.07 7.42 5.93
N ALA A 93 1.88 7.49 5.31
CA ALA A 93 0.81 8.38 5.76
C ALA A 93 -0.03 7.76 6.89
N THR A 94 -0.38 6.48 6.78
CA THR A 94 -1.30 5.81 7.70
C THR A 94 -0.58 5.35 8.95
N CYS A 95 -1.05 5.81 10.11
CA CYS A 95 -0.72 5.24 11.41
C CYS A 95 -1.66 4.08 11.71
N ILE A 96 -1.09 2.92 12.03
CA ILE A 96 -1.85 1.76 12.48
C ILE A 96 -1.51 1.54 13.95
N THR A 97 -2.53 1.22 14.74
CA THR A 97 -2.40 1.03 16.19
C THR A 97 -2.94 -0.34 16.55
N ASP A 98 -2.09 -1.15 17.17
CA ASP A 98 -2.40 -2.48 17.66
C ASP A 98 -2.22 -2.56 19.17
N LEU A 99 -3.03 -3.41 19.81
CA LEU A 99 -2.83 -3.76 21.21
C LEU A 99 -1.67 -4.74 21.32
N VAL A 100 -0.70 -4.42 22.16
CA VAL A 100 0.38 -5.33 22.49
C VAL A 100 -0.22 -6.42 23.38
N ARG A 101 -0.33 -7.64 22.86
CA ARG A 101 -0.71 -8.78 23.69
C ARG A 101 0.37 -9.00 24.76
N VAL A 102 -0.05 -9.45 25.93
CA VAL A 102 0.87 -9.77 27.02
C VAL A 102 1.99 -10.70 26.54
N ASN A 103 3.24 -10.30 26.83
CA ASN A 103 4.51 -11.02 26.61
C ASN A 103 5.30 -10.74 25.32
N TYR A 104 4.86 -9.85 24.41
CA TYR A 104 5.73 -9.45 23.31
C TYR A 104 6.88 -8.58 23.82
N THR A 105 8.12 -9.08 23.66
CA THR A 105 9.34 -8.38 24.08
C THR A 105 10.15 -7.88 22.88
N ARG A 106 9.89 -8.46 21.69
CA ARG A 106 10.64 -8.17 20.46
C ARG A 106 9.73 -8.10 19.24
N ILE A 107 10.19 -7.34 18.26
CA ILE A 107 9.60 -7.24 16.93
C ILE A 107 10.68 -7.63 15.94
N HIS A 108 10.38 -8.61 15.08
CA HIS A 108 11.18 -8.89 13.91
C HIS A 108 10.50 -8.28 12.70
N VAL A 109 11.29 -7.69 11.82
CA VAL A 109 10.79 -7.07 10.61
C VAL A 109 11.65 -7.48 9.43
N HIS A 110 11.00 -7.70 8.29
CA HIS A 110 11.67 -8.03 7.04
C HIS A 110 11.17 -7.09 5.96
N ARG A 111 12.09 -6.37 5.31
CA ARG A 111 11.81 -5.50 4.17
C ARG A 111 11.77 -6.33 2.89
N TYR A 112 10.71 -6.19 2.11
CA TYR A 112 10.65 -6.74 0.75
C TYR A 112 11.09 -5.70 -0.27
N GLY A 113 11.71 -6.15 -1.36
CA GLY A 113 12.18 -5.28 -2.44
C GLY A 113 13.36 -4.39 -2.08
N ASP A 114 13.66 -3.46 -2.97
CA ASP A 114 14.74 -2.49 -2.85
C ASP A 114 14.34 -1.27 -2.01
N LEU A 115 15.33 -0.54 -1.48
CA LEU A 115 15.08 0.62 -0.62
C LEU A 115 14.27 1.71 -1.35
N ASP A 116 14.47 1.88 -2.65
CA ASP A 116 13.93 3.00 -3.43
C ASP A 116 12.55 2.70 -4.04
N GLN A 117 12.08 1.46 -3.91
CA GLN A 117 10.77 0.98 -4.36
C GLN A 117 10.56 1.08 -5.88
N ASN A 118 11.63 0.91 -6.64
CA ASN A 118 11.64 1.12 -8.09
C ASN A 118 12.31 -0.01 -8.88
N GLU A 119 12.86 -1.02 -8.21
CA GLU A 119 13.59 -2.09 -8.88
C GLU A 119 12.69 -2.81 -9.90
N ALA A 120 13.17 -2.98 -11.13
CA ALA A 120 12.44 -3.76 -12.12
C ALA A 120 12.60 -5.27 -11.85
N ARG A 121 11.96 -5.74 -10.77
CA ARG A 121 11.92 -7.14 -10.34
C ARG A 121 10.51 -7.54 -9.88
N ILE A 122 10.09 -8.73 -10.28
CA ILE A 122 8.93 -9.43 -9.70
C ILE A 122 9.39 -10.67 -8.95
N THR A 123 8.82 -10.91 -7.78
CA THR A 123 9.11 -12.09 -6.96
C THR A 123 7.81 -12.84 -6.69
N PHE A 124 7.83 -14.14 -6.94
CA PHE A 124 6.76 -15.08 -6.61
C PHE A 124 7.20 -15.95 -5.44
N PHE A 125 6.23 -16.39 -4.65
CA PHE A 125 6.41 -17.32 -3.54
C PHE A 125 5.47 -18.51 -3.74
N GLU A 126 5.94 -19.71 -3.40
CA GLU A 126 5.16 -20.93 -3.57
C GLU A 126 3.85 -20.92 -2.75
N ARG A 127 3.87 -20.29 -1.57
CA ARG A 127 2.72 -20.23 -0.66
C ARG A 127 2.19 -18.80 -0.53
N THR A 128 1.05 -18.67 0.14
CA THR A 128 0.43 -17.38 0.45
C THR A 128 1.27 -16.58 1.44
N LEU A 129 0.95 -15.28 1.57
CA LEU A 129 1.57 -14.37 2.53
C LEU A 129 3.11 -14.32 2.42
N PHE A 130 3.67 -14.44 1.21
CA PHE A 130 5.13 -14.42 0.94
C PHE A 130 5.91 -15.48 1.72
N THR A 131 5.38 -16.70 1.79
CA THR A 131 6.03 -17.82 2.47
C THR A 131 6.46 -18.92 1.50
N GLY A 132 7.40 -19.75 1.95
CA GLY A 132 7.95 -20.85 1.16
C GLY A 132 9.06 -20.38 0.19
N PRO A 133 9.54 -21.29 -0.66
CA PRO A 133 10.52 -20.98 -1.69
C PRO A 133 10.05 -19.82 -2.59
N SER A 134 10.99 -18.95 -2.95
CA SER A 134 10.74 -17.84 -3.86
C SER A 134 11.57 -17.95 -5.12
N TYR A 135 11.09 -17.29 -6.17
CA TYR A 135 11.76 -17.18 -7.45
C TYR A 135 11.37 -15.84 -8.07
N SER A 136 12.29 -15.25 -8.83
CA SER A 136 12.13 -13.89 -9.34
C SER A 136 12.54 -13.77 -10.79
N ALA A 137 12.01 -12.74 -11.44
CA ALA A 137 12.44 -12.29 -12.76
C ALA A 137 12.83 -10.81 -12.64
N THR A 138 13.83 -10.41 -13.42
CA THR A 138 14.26 -9.01 -13.54
C THR A 138 14.08 -8.54 -14.98
N PHE A 139 14.17 -7.22 -15.21
CA PHE A 139 14.07 -6.65 -16.57
C PHE A 139 15.03 -7.31 -17.57
N GLY A 140 16.29 -7.54 -17.16
CA GLY A 140 17.33 -8.14 -18.00
C GLY A 140 17.35 -9.67 -18.00
N THR A 141 16.75 -10.31 -17.00
CA THR A 141 16.80 -11.76 -16.81
C THR A 141 15.38 -12.30 -16.66
N PRO A 142 14.72 -12.68 -17.78
CA PRO A 142 13.41 -13.31 -17.72
C PRO A 142 13.49 -14.65 -16.97
N LEU A 143 12.39 -15.04 -16.34
CA LEU A 143 12.27 -16.40 -15.81
C LEU A 143 11.89 -17.32 -16.97
N ASP A 144 12.63 -18.42 -17.12
CA ASP A 144 12.30 -19.51 -18.03
C ASP A 144 12.74 -20.83 -17.41
N THR A 145 11.81 -21.45 -16.68
CA THR A 145 12.05 -22.64 -15.84
C THR A 145 10.83 -23.56 -15.87
N THR A 146 10.97 -24.76 -15.30
CA THR A 146 9.81 -25.63 -15.07
C THR A 146 8.76 -24.90 -14.23
N ALA A 147 7.50 -24.99 -14.64
CA ALA A 147 6.37 -24.39 -13.96
C ALA A 147 6.30 -24.79 -12.49
N ARG A 148 6.12 -23.81 -11.61
CA ARG A 148 5.92 -24.00 -10.17
C ARG A 148 4.65 -23.30 -9.73
N LEU A 149 4.09 -23.76 -8.61
CA LEU A 149 2.98 -23.05 -7.99
C LEU A 149 3.45 -21.70 -7.47
N ALA A 150 2.62 -20.67 -7.63
CA ALA A 150 2.73 -19.38 -6.99
C ALA A 150 1.49 -19.15 -6.13
N GLY A 151 1.72 -18.96 -4.83
CA GLY A 151 0.70 -18.63 -3.83
C GLY A 151 0.64 -17.14 -3.49
N SER A 152 1.70 -16.38 -3.76
CA SER A 152 1.74 -14.92 -3.59
C SER A 152 2.83 -14.29 -4.45
N TYR A 153 2.76 -12.98 -4.69
CA TYR A 153 3.79 -12.24 -5.43
C TYR A 153 3.84 -10.76 -5.01
N PHE A 154 4.97 -10.12 -5.29
CA PHE A 154 5.08 -8.65 -5.32
C PHE A 154 6.04 -8.20 -6.42
N PHE A 155 5.87 -6.96 -6.87
CA PHE A 155 6.85 -6.22 -7.67
C PHE A 155 6.78 -4.73 -7.35
N THR A 156 7.85 -4.01 -7.67
CA THR A 156 8.02 -2.59 -7.35
C THR A 156 7.82 -1.68 -8.56
N GLY A 157 7.54 -0.41 -8.28
CA GLY A 157 7.46 0.67 -9.26
C GLY A 157 6.32 0.54 -10.29
N VAL A 158 6.35 1.42 -11.28
CA VAL A 158 5.42 1.46 -12.42
C VAL A 158 5.77 0.42 -13.50
N ASN A 159 6.08 -0.79 -13.04
CA ASN A 159 6.43 -1.91 -13.91
C ASN A 159 5.18 -2.71 -14.30
N SER A 160 5.31 -3.49 -15.37
CA SER A 160 4.34 -4.53 -15.72
C SER A 160 5.08 -5.83 -16.00
N TRP A 161 4.40 -6.94 -15.76
CA TRP A 161 4.98 -8.28 -15.89
C TRP A 161 3.96 -9.23 -16.51
N GLN A 162 4.39 -10.00 -17.49
CA GLN A 162 3.60 -11.11 -18.00
C GLN A 162 4.15 -12.41 -17.46
N HIS A 163 3.27 -13.28 -16.93
CA HIS A 163 3.63 -14.63 -16.52
C HIS A 163 2.80 -15.71 -17.22
N LYS A 164 3.41 -16.89 -17.36
CA LYS A 164 2.83 -18.08 -17.98
C LYS A 164 3.37 -19.36 -17.31
N PRO A 165 2.69 -20.51 -17.44
CA PRO A 165 3.24 -21.79 -17.04
C PRO A 165 4.52 -22.16 -17.80
N GLY A 166 4.66 -21.75 -19.06
CA GLY A 166 5.90 -21.90 -19.84
C GLY A 166 5.95 -20.93 -21.02
N GLN A 167 7.12 -20.81 -21.66
CA GLN A 167 7.37 -19.86 -22.76
C GLN A 167 6.39 -20.05 -23.93
N ASN A 168 6.17 -21.31 -24.32
CA ASN A 168 5.32 -21.70 -25.44
C ASN A 168 3.84 -21.84 -25.06
N SER A 169 3.47 -21.56 -23.81
CA SER A 169 2.06 -21.60 -23.39
C SER A 169 1.26 -20.53 -24.13
N VAL A 170 0.12 -20.96 -24.68
CA VAL A 170 -0.87 -20.05 -25.27
C VAL A 170 -1.54 -19.27 -24.16
N GLY A 171 -1.62 -17.95 -24.31
CA GLY A 171 -2.13 -17.05 -23.27
C GLY A 171 -1.10 -16.74 -22.18
N GLY A 172 -1.41 -15.76 -21.35
CA GLY A 172 -0.60 -15.33 -20.22
C GLY A 172 -1.35 -14.32 -19.38
N VAL A 173 -0.94 -14.17 -18.13
CA VAL A 173 -1.54 -13.20 -17.23
C VAL A 173 -0.63 -11.98 -17.18
N CYS A 174 -1.22 -10.82 -17.46
CA CYS A 174 -0.56 -9.54 -17.31
C CYS A 174 -0.81 -8.99 -15.90
N LEU A 175 0.27 -8.63 -15.23
CA LEU A 175 0.29 -7.96 -13.94
C LEU A 175 0.76 -6.53 -14.16
N ASN A 176 -0.16 -5.58 -14.06
CA ASN A 176 0.14 -4.15 -14.13
C ASN A 176 0.26 -3.57 -12.72
N SER A 177 1.06 -2.51 -12.58
CA SER A 177 1.14 -1.72 -11.36
C SER A 177 -0.24 -1.24 -10.91
N SER A 178 -0.47 -1.17 -9.59
CA SER A 178 -1.71 -0.63 -9.04
C SER A 178 -1.88 0.84 -9.40
N VAL A 179 -3.13 1.32 -9.34
CA VAL A 179 -3.46 2.73 -9.64
C VAL A 179 -2.67 3.68 -8.72
N GLU A 180 -2.55 3.33 -7.44
CA GLU A 180 -1.83 4.13 -6.44
C GLU A 180 -0.33 4.20 -6.75
N VAL A 181 0.27 3.09 -7.19
CA VAL A 181 1.68 3.05 -7.60
C VAL A 181 1.89 3.89 -8.87
N ASN A 182 0.98 3.80 -9.84
CA ASN A 182 1.04 4.62 -11.06
C ASN A 182 0.93 6.12 -10.78
N GLN A 183 0.06 6.52 -9.86
CA GLN A 183 -0.10 7.93 -9.49
C GLN A 183 1.12 8.49 -8.75
N ARG A 184 1.83 7.64 -7.98
CA ARG A 184 3.00 8.06 -7.20
C ARG A 184 4.32 7.95 -7.95
N GLY A 185 4.41 7.02 -8.89
CA GLY A 185 5.67 6.68 -9.58
C GLY A 185 6.55 5.67 -8.82
N TYR A 186 6.16 5.26 -7.60
CA TYR A 186 6.86 4.30 -6.77
C TYR A 186 5.90 3.49 -5.90
N GLY A 187 6.41 2.40 -5.33
CA GLY A 187 5.68 1.56 -4.39
C GLY A 187 5.67 0.10 -4.80
N PHE A 188 4.71 -0.64 -4.26
CA PHE A 188 4.59 -2.08 -4.45
C PHE A 188 3.21 -2.45 -4.98
N THR A 189 3.19 -3.31 -5.99
CA THR A 189 1.99 -4.05 -6.38
C THR A 189 2.17 -5.49 -5.95
N TYR A 190 1.18 -6.04 -5.24
CA TYR A 190 1.31 -7.37 -4.66
C TYR A 190 -0.02 -8.08 -4.51
N SER A 191 0.04 -9.40 -4.43
CA SER A 191 -1.06 -10.25 -3.98
C SER A 191 -0.57 -11.24 -2.95
N LEU A 192 -1.29 -11.32 -1.83
CA LEU A 192 -0.98 -12.24 -0.73
C LEU A 192 -1.58 -13.64 -0.92
N GLY A 193 -2.44 -13.81 -1.92
CA GLY A 193 -3.13 -15.06 -2.20
C GLY A 193 -3.50 -15.17 -3.67
N ILE A 194 -2.76 -15.98 -4.38
CA ILE A 194 -3.05 -16.41 -5.76
C ILE A 194 -2.95 -17.94 -5.84
N ASN A 195 -3.45 -18.50 -6.94
CA ASN A 195 -3.22 -19.88 -7.31
C ASN A 195 -2.88 -19.90 -8.80
N ALA A 196 -1.58 -19.80 -9.10
CA ALA A 196 -1.09 -19.75 -10.48
C ALA A 196 0.10 -20.69 -10.69
N GLN A 197 0.23 -21.24 -11.90
CA GLN A 197 1.45 -21.88 -12.33
C GLN A 197 2.34 -20.89 -13.09
N VAL A 198 3.59 -20.78 -12.65
CA VAL A 198 4.57 -19.83 -13.17
C VAL A 198 5.84 -20.59 -13.51
N GLY A 199 6.18 -20.65 -14.80
CA GLY A 199 7.46 -21.14 -15.30
C GLY A 199 8.15 -20.14 -16.22
N TRP A 200 7.39 -19.22 -16.82
CA TRP A 200 7.92 -18.15 -17.65
C TRP A 200 7.42 -16.78 -17.21
N VAL A 201 8.32 -15.80 -17.10
CA VAL A 201 8.00 -14.42 -16.71
C VAL A 201 8.87 -13.44 -17.47
N ARG A 202 8.26 -12.39 -18.03
CA ARG A 202 8.96 -11.31 -18.72
C ARG A 202 8.43 -9.95 -18.29
N HIS A 203 9.30 -8.95 -18.28
CA HIS A 203 8.92 -7.55 -18.11
C HIS A 203 8.11 -7.06 -19.32
N GLY A 204 7.08 -6.28 -19.04
CA GLY A 204 6.12 -5.77 -20.01
C GLY A 204 4.99 -6.75 -20.29
N CYS A 205 3.82 -6.20 -20.59
CA CYS A 205 2.71 -6.96 -21.15
C CYS A 205 2.53 -6.66 -22.63
N ASN A 206 2.48 -7.70 -23.46
CA ASN A 206 2.07 -7.54 -24.85
C ASN A 206 0.56 -7.27 -24.90
N THR A 207 0.17 -6.07 -25.31
CA THR A 207 -1.23 -5.59 -25.41
C THR A 207 -2.09 -6.35 -26.42
N THR A 208 -1.49 -7.25 -27.21
CA THR A 208 -2.19 -8.08 -28.20
C THR A 208 -2.87 -9.32 -27.64
N GLN A 209 -2.71 -9.64 -26.35
CA GLN A 209 -3.44 -10.73 -25.71
C GLN A 209 -4.60 -10.20 -24.86
N PRO A 210 -5.84 -10.72 -25.05
CA PRO A 210 -6.98 -10.27 -24.26
C PRO A 210 -6.74 -10.59 -22.78
N PRO A 211 -7.05 -9.65 -21.86
CA PRO A 211 -6.91 -9.89 -20.43
C PRO A 211 -7.92 -10.96 -20.00
N LEU A 212 -7.44 -12.04 -19.37
CA LEU A 212 -8.32 -12.86 -18.55
C LEU A 212 -8.64 -12.08 -17.28
N THR A 213 -9.93 -11.91 -17.01
CA THR A 213 -10.51 -11.23 -15.86
C THR A 213 -9.88 -11.71 -14.54
N THR A 214 -9.15 -10.81 -13.89
CA THR A 214 -8.71 -11.01 -12.50
C THR A 214 -9.95 -10.97 -11.60
N SER A 215 -10.25 -12.09 -10.95
CA SER A 215 -11.20 -12.11 -9.84
C SER A 215 -10.56 -11.39 -8.64
N THR A 216 -10.99 -10.17 -8.36
CA THR A 216 -10.77 -9.53 -7.06
C THR A 216 -11.53 -10.31 -6.00
N LEU A 217 -10.85 -11.23 -5.32
CA LEU A 217 -11.38 -11.82 -4.09
C LEU A 217 -11.41 -10.74 -3.01
N ARG A 218 -12.65 -10.36 -2.69
CA ARG A 218 -13.11 -9.52 -1.60
C ARG A 218 -12.32 -9.81 -0.31
N THR A 219 -11.73 -8.77 0.26
CA THR A 219 -11.18 -8.77 1.61
C THR A 219 -12.26 -9.21 2.58
N THR A 220 -12.11 -10.37 3.21
CA THR A 220 -12.98 -10.79 4.31
C THR A 220 -12.67 -9.89 5.50
N GLN A 221 -13.40 -8.77 5.63
CA GLN A 221 -13.47 -8.04 6.89
C GLN A 221 -13.98 -9.03 7.96
N ARG A 222 -13.21 -9.13 9.04
CA ARG A 222 -13.61 -9.80 10.28
C ARG A 222 -15.03 -9.34 10.65
N PRO A 223 -16.00 -10.25 10.86
CA PRO A 223 -17.35 -9.85 11.25
C PRO A 223 -17.27 -9.07 12.56
N THR A 224 -17.68 -7.81 12.52
CA THR A 224 -17.98 -7.04 13.72
C THR A 224 -19.29 -7.61 14.25
N THR A 225 -19.24 -8.26 15.40
CA THR A 225 -20.42 -8.70 16.14
C THR A 225 -21.17 -7.45 16.60
N THR A 226 -22.14 -7.01 15.80
CA THR A 226 -23.15 -6.05 16.24
C THR A 226 -24.05 -6.77 17.23
N LEU A 227 -23.90 -6.48 18.52
CA LEU A 227 -24.85 -6.90 19.54
C LEU A 227 -26.23 -6.33 19.18
N ARG A 228 -27.16 -7.24 18.90
CA ARG A 228 -28.58 -6.96 18.69
C ARG A 228 -29.14 -6.29 19.95
N PRO A 229 -29.68 -5.06 19.90
CA PRO A 229 -30.40 -4.51 21.03
C PRO A 229 -31.68 -5.34 21.26
N THR A 230 -31.80 -5.86 22.48
CA THR A 230 -33.00 -6.51 23.00
C THR A 230 -34.18 -5.54 22.94
N PRO A 231 -35.37 -5.96 22.47
CA PRO A 231 -36.56 -5.12 22.51
C PRO A 231 -37.04 -5.00 23.96
N THR A 232 -36.91 -3.83 24.57
CA THR A 232 -37.65 -3.47 25.78
C THR A 232 -39.06 -3.05 25.41
N THR A 233 -40.02 -3.80 25.93
CA THR A 233 -41.47 -3.53 25.91
C THR A 233 -41.75 -2.11 26.42
N PRO A 234 -42.55 -1.29 25.70
CA PRO A 234 -42.98 0.00 26.23
C PRO A 234 -44.14 -0.21 27.21
N THR A 235 -43.91 0.13 28.48
CA THR A 235 -44.99 0.31 29.45
C THR A 235 -45.61 1.69 29.22
N ASN A 236 -46.89 1.69 28.85
CA ASN A 236 -47.74 2.88 28.80
C ASN A 236 -47.69 3.64 30.12
N ASN A 237 -47.40 4.94 30.06
CA ASN A 237 -47.91 5.90 31.03
C ASN A 237 -48.09 7.28 30.39
N THR A 238 -49.35 7.56 30.11
CA THR A 238 -50.12 8.79 30.33
C THR A 238 -49.46 10.16 30.09
N VAL A 239 -50.05 10.82 29.09
CA VAL A 239 -50.03 12.22 28.67
C VAL A 239 -50.01 13.25 29.81
N ARG A 240 -49.14 14.27 29.69
CA ARG A 240 -49.48 15.65 30.07
C ARG A 240 -48.84 16.66 29.11
N THR A 241 -49.72 17.38 28.43
CA THR A 241 -49.46 18.42 27.43
C THR A 241 -48.92 19.69 28.07
N THR A 242 -47.92 20.33 27.47
CA THR A 242 -47.81 21.80 27.49
C THR A 242 -47.16 22.29 26.20
N GLN A 243 -47.92 23.10 25.45
CA GLN A 243 -47.51 23.86 24.29
C GLN A 243 -46.41 24.86 24.65
N THR A 244 -45.44 25.07 23.76
CA THR A 244 -45.08 26.44 23.36
C THR A 244 -44.46 26.46 21.96
N ASN A 245 -44.87 27.48 21.21
CA ASN A 245 -44.58 27.77 19.81
C ASN A 245 -43.12 28.16 19.57
N GLY A 246 -42.62 27.92 18.36
CA GLY A 246 -41.36 28.48 17.87
C GLY A 246 -41.08 28.12 16.42
N ALA A 247 -41.49 29.00 15.51
CA ALA A 247 -41.28 28.91 14.07
C ALA A 247 -39.79 28.99 13.68
N GLY A 248 -39.43 28.36 12.55
CA GLY A 248 -38.09 28.50 11.98
C GLY A 248 -37.84 27.59 10.78
N LYS A 249 -38.50 27.89 9.66
CA LYS A 249 -38.23 27.37 8.32
C LYS A 249 -37.01 28.11 7.74
N LEU A 250 -36.06 27.40 7.12
CA LEU A 250 -35.41 27.80 5.85
C LEU A 250 -34.45 26.74 5.31
N ASP A 251 -34.49 26.64 3.99
CA ASP A 251 -33.95 25.62 3.11
C ASP A 251 -32.49 25.88 2.68
N ASN A 252 -31.88 24.84 2.08
CA ASN A 252 -30.91 24.82 0.97
C ASN A 252 -29.62 25.68 1.07
N PHE A 253 -28.45 25.06 0.84
CA PHE A 253 -27.80 25.07 -0.50
C PHE A 253 -26.47 24.29 -0.49
N ALA A 254 -26.23 23.65 -1.63
CA ALA A 254 -25.00 22.97 -2.01
C ALA A 254 -23.79 23.91 -2.07
N VAL A 255 -22.59 23.38 -1.80
CA VAL A 255 -21.33 23.98 -2.24
C VAL A 255 -20.57 22.95 -3.07
N MET A 256 -20.51 23.23 -4.37
CA MET A 256 -19.74 22.55 -5.38
C MET A 256 -18.57 23.46 -5.78
N SER A 257 -17.39 22.87 -5.95
CA SER A 257 -16.25 23.27 -6.81
C SER A 257 -15.90 24.76 -6.98
N LEU A 258 -14.73 25.19 -6.46
CA LEU A 258 -13.85 26.14 -7.16
C LEU A 258 -12.45 26.25 -6.52
N ILE A 259 -11.44 25.51 -7.00
CA ILE A 259 -10.02 25.92 -6.89
C ILE A 259 -9.32 25.54 -8.21
N LEU A 260 -9.44 26.41 -9.20
CA LEU A 260 -8.62 26.38 -10.41
C LEU A 260 -8.52 27.82 -10.96
N MET A 261 -7.71 28.65 -10.31
CA MET A 261 -7.35 29.99 -10.81
C MET A 261 -6.17 30.54 -10.01
N PHE A 262 -4.94 30.18 -10.39
CA PHE A 262 -3.74 30.99 -10.11
C PHE A 262 -2.67 30.64 -11.15
N MET A 263 -2.89 31.05 -12.41
CA MET A 263 -1.83 31.27 -13.40
C MET A 263 -2.34 32.26 -14.44
N ALA A 264 -2.37 33.54 -14.07
CA ALA A 264 -2.43 34.64 -15.02
C ALA A 264 -2.05 35.93 -14.28
N MET A 265 -0.75 36.21 -14.16
CA MET A 265 -0.19 37.56 -14.01
C MET A 265 1.32 37.44 -13.85
N SER A 266 2.04 37.47 -14.97
CA SER A 266 3.42 37.96 -15.08
C SER A 266 3.81 37.90 -16.56
N PHE A 267 3.36 38.88 -17.35
CA PHE A 267 4.01 39.37 -18.57
C PHE A 267 3.30 40.65 -19.01
N ARG A 268 3.73 41.78 -18.45
CA ARG A 268 3.91 43.06 -19.15
C ARG A 268 5.06 43.80 -18.47
#